data_AF-A0A955VX34-F1
#
_entry.id   AF-A0A955VX34-F1
#
_cell.length_a   1.000
_cell.length_b   1.000
_cell.length_c   1.000
_cell.angle_alpha   90.00
_cell.angle_beta   90.00
_cell.angle_gamma   90.00
#
_symmetry.space_group_name_H-M   'P 1'
#
loop_
_entity.id
_entity.type
_entity.pdbx_description
1 polymer ?
#
loop_
_entity_poly.entity_id
_entity_poly.type
_entity_poly.pdbx_seq_one_letter_code
_entity_poly.pdbx_strand_id
1 'polypeptide(L)'
;WLPPPSTPDDDIVQPDGRGGYRAKTELLGPSYASAYGLVMLIHHKPVTRRDGTVVYFDNGIRSHGSVSYRTIIRGASHGCHRLFNHLAVRLGDYLLKHRTVVREGNLPVRYGRAVYYKGETVSVKIESRGHGFLLEPPVPVEVLEGRIRGRVRQPPKGSRAVP
;
A
#
# COMPACT_ATOMS: atom_id res chain seq x y z
N TRP A 1 1.25 -3.56 2.56
CA TRP A 1 1.77 -3.31 1.19
C TRP A 1 1.94 -4.63 0.47
N LEU A 2 1.29 -4.81 -0.67
CA LEU A 2 1.43 -6.03 -1.46
C LEU A 2 2.55 -5.82 -2.49
N PRO A 3 3.71 -6.49 -2.35
CA PRO A 3 4.83 -6.23 -3.23
C PRO A 3 4.49 -6.68 -4.67
N PRO A 4 4.78 -5.86 -5.70
CA PRO A 4 4.63 -6.29 -7.08
C PRO A 4 5.54 -7.50 -7.39
N PRO A 5 5.22 -8.29 -8.43
CA PRO A 5 6.03 -9.45 -8.82
C PRO A 5 7.50 -9.12 -9.07
N SER A 6 7.79 -7.90 -9.55
CA SER A 6 9.14 -7.41 -9.81
C SER A 6 9.93 -6.99 -8.56
N THR A 7 9.30 -6.98 -7.38
CA THR A 7 10.02 -6.69 -6.12
C THR A 7 11.08 -7.76 -5.91
N PRO A 8 12.34 -7.40 -5.64
CA PRO A 8 13.40 -8.35 -5.32
C PRO A 8 13.02 -9.28 -4.15
N ASP A 9 13.50 -10.53 -4.20
CA ASP A 9 13.17 -11.56 -3.21
C ASP A 9 13.74 -11.23 -1.82
N ASP A 10 14.94 -10.66 -1.76
CA ASP A 10 15.63 -10.21 -0.54
C ASP A 10 14.94 -9.04 0.17
N ASP A 11 14.20 -8.21 -0.58
CA ASP A 11 13.35 -7.16 -0.03
C ASP A 11 12.16 -7.73 0.75
N ILE A 12 11.77 -8.98 0.51
CA ILE A 12 10.55 -9.61 1.05
C ILE A 12 10.84 -10.53 2.24
N VAL A 13 12.09 -10.98 2.40
CA VAL A 13 12.51 -11.88 3.48
C VAL A 13 13.45 -11.22 4.48
N GLN A 14 13.52 -11.78 5.68
CA GLN A 14 14.44 -11.40 6.74
C GLN A 14 14.98 -12.65 7.45
N PRO A 15 16.16 -12.58 8.09
CA PRO A 15 16.64 -13.66 8.95
C PRO A 15 15.62 -13.97 10.06
N ASP A 16 15.49 -15.25 10.41
CA ASP A 16 14.57 -15.72 11.45
C ASP A 16 15.20 -15.82 12.85
N GLY A 17 16.53 -15.63 12.94
CA GLY A 17 17.33 -15.74 14.17
C GLY A 17 17.79 -17.16 14.51
N ARG A 18 17.45 -18.16 13.68
CA ARG A 18 17.78 -19.59 13.84
C ARG A 18 18.63 -20.13 12.69
N GLY A 19 19.13 -19.24 11.84
CA GLY A 19 19.95 -19.58 10.67
C GLY A 19 19.16 -19.70 9.37
N GLY A 20 17.83 -19.51 9.38
CA GLY A 20 16.98 -19.52 8.19
C GLY A 20 16.39 -18.16 7.85
N TYR A 21 15.45 -18.15 6.90
CA TYR A 21 14.74 -16.96 6.46
C TYR A 21 13.23 -17.08 6.65
N ARG A 22 12.60 -15.95 6.96
CA ARG A 22 11.15 -15.81 7.02
C ARG A 22 10.67 -14.59 6.26
N ALA A 23 9.39 -14.60 5.88
CA ALA A 23 8.77 -13.44 5.24
C ALA A 23 8.73 -12.24 6.21
N LYS A 24 8.94 -11.02 5.69
CA LYS A 24 8.73 -9.76 6.41
C LYS A 24 7.24 -9.48 6.61
N THR A 25 6.48 -10.40 7.20
CA THR A 25 5.02 -10.35 7.31
C THR A 25 4.52 -9.03 7.91
N GLU A 26 5.23 -8.47 8.88
CA GLU A 26 4.90 -7.18 9.48
C GLU A 26 5.04 -6.02 8.48
N LEU A 27 6.04 -6.04 7.59
CA LEU A 27 6.23 -5.01 6.57
C LEU A 27 5.16 -5.10 5.48
N LEU A 28 4.82 -6.32 5.07
CA LEU A 28 3.95 -6.60 3.92
C LEU A 28 2.46 -6.54 4.30
N GLY A 29 2.10 -7.04 5.48
CA GLY A 29 0.72 -7.12 5.95
C GLY A 29 0.29 -5.92 6.80
N PRO A 30 -0.89 -6.03 7.42
CA PRO A 30 -1.32 -5.13 8.49
C PRO A 30 -0.41 -5.33 9.72
N SER A 31 0.27 -4.27 10.13
CA SER A 31 1.11 -4.25 11.34
C SER A 31 1.48 -2.80 11.67
N TYR A 32 1.88 -2.55 12.92
CA TYR A 32 2.52 -1.30 13.30
C TYR A 32 3.80 -1.02 12.50
N ALA A 33 4.48 -2.09 12.03
CA ALA A 33 5.69 -2.01 11.23
C ALA A 33 5.44 -2.05 9.70
N SER A 34 4.17 -1.93 9.26
CA SER A 34 3.82 -2.01 7.83
C SER A 34 4.53 -0.95 7.00
N ALA A 35 4.82 -1.27 5.74
CA ALA A 35 5.33 -0.29 4.79
C ALA A 35 4.35 0.88 4.57
N TYR A 36 3.05 0.63 4.78
CA TYR A 36 2.00 1.65 4.78
C TYR A 36 1.76 2.29 6.16
N GLY A 37 2.54 1.92 7.16
CA GLY A 37 2.33 2.39 8.53
C GLY A 37 0.99 1.97 9.08
N LEU A 38 0.44 2.80 9.97
CA LEU A 38 -0.81 2.52 10.68
C LEU A 38 -2.07 2.82 9.85
N VAL A 39 -1.98 3.74 8.88
CA VAL A 39 -3.11 4.21 8.09
C VAL A 39 -2.71 4.33 6.63
N MET A 40 -3.59 3.85 5.76
CA MET A 40 -3.51 3.96 4.31
C MET A 40 -4.84 4.50 3.79
N LEU A 41 -4.80 5.64 3.10
CA LEU A 41 -5.90 6.21 2.35
C LEU A 41 -5.73 5.78 0.88
N ILE A 42 -6.70 5.04 0.36
CA ILE A 42 -6.65 4.48 -1.00
C ILE A 42 -7.19 5.54 -1.97
N HIS A 43 -6.40 5.86 -3.01
CA HIS A 43 -6.82 6.81 -4.03
C HIS A 43 -7.39 6.05 -5.22
N HIS A 44 -8.69 6.20 -5.46
CA HIS A 44 -9.35 5.67 -6.65
C HIS A 44 -9.46 6.74 -7.73
N LYS A 45 -9.17 6.36 -8.98
CA LYS A 45 -9.40 7.21 -10.14
C LYS A 45 -10.80 6.96 -10.69
N PRO A 46 -11.69 7.95 -10.76
CA PRO A 46 -12.95 7.80 -11.47
C PRO A 46 -12.68 7.66 -12.97
N VAL A 47 -13.29 6.67 -13.60
CA VAL A 47 -13.23 6.40 -15.04
C VAL A 47 -14.65 6.25 -15.54
N THR A 48 -15.05 7.12 -16.47
CA THR A 48 -16.35 7.01 -17.13
C THR A 48 -16.26 5.96 -18.24
N ARG A 49 -17.11 4.95 -18.16
CA ARG A 49 -17.28 3.91 -19.19
C ARG A 49 -18.09 4.45 -20.37
N ARG A 50 -18.08 3.70 -21.47
CA ARG A 50 -18.82 4.04 -22.71
C ARG A 50 -20.33 4.17 -22.49
N ASP A 51 -20.88 3.43 -21.52
CA ASP A 51 -22.29 3.46 -21.13
C ASP A 51 -22.65 4.62 -20.17
N GLY A 52 -21.70 5.51 -19.87
CA GLY A 52 -21.89 6.64 -18.96
C GLY A 52 -21.69 6.31 -17.48
N THR A 53 -21.49 5.05 -17.11
CA THR A 53 -21.26 4.67 -15.71
C THR A 53 -19.86 5.08 -15.24
N VAL A 54 -19.75 5.59 -14.01
CA VAL A 54 -18.45 5.92 -13.39
C VAL A 54 -17.99 4.74 -12.56
N VAL A 55 -16.79 4.24 -12.86
CA VAL A 55 -16.11 3.22 -12.05
C VAL A 55 -14.87 3.78 -11.39
N TYR A 56 -14.61 3.32 -10.16
CA TYR A 56 -13.47 3.74 -9.37
C TYR A 56 -12.34 2.72 -9.49
N PHE A 57 -11.22 3.13 -10.09
CA PHE A 57 -10.09 2.25 -10.37
C PHE A 57 -8.91 2.48 -9.40
N ASP A 58 -8.46 1.45 -8.69
CA ASP A 58 -7.26 1.50 -7.82
C ASP A 58 -5.98 1.39 -8.67
N ASN A 59 -5.25 2.51 -8.80
CA ASN A 59 -3.98 2.57 -9.55
C ASN A 59 -2.74 2.20 -8.73
N GLY A 60 -2.87 1.71 -7.50
CA GLY A 60 -1.69 1.47 -6.67
C GLY A 60 -1.20 2.72 -5.93
N ILE A 61 -1.92 3.85 -6.00
CA ILE A 61 -1.56 5.13 -5.35
C ILE A 61 -2.31 5.31 -4.02
N ARG A 62 -1.60 5.76 -3.00
CA ARG A 62 -2.12 5.91 -1.63
C ARG A 62 -1.49 7.12 -0.96
N SER A 63 -2.20 7.69 0.01
CA SER A 63 -1.60 8.50 1.08
C SER A 63 -1.46 7.63 2.31
N HIS A 64 -0.26 7.46 2.85
CA HIS A 64 -0.04 6.50 3.93
C HIS A 64 1.08 6.88 4.89
N GLY A 65 1.03 6.33 6.10
CA GLY A 65 2.12 6.43 7.07
C GLY A 65 3.35 5.64 6.63
N SER A 66 4.50 5.81 7.25
CA SER A 66 5.62 4.92 6.96
C SER A 66 6.58 4.74 8.13
N VAL A 67 7.10 3.52 8.23
CA VAL A 67 8.19 3.18 9.14
C VAL A 67 9.56 3.67 8.66
N SER A 68 9.68 4.01 7.38
CA SER A 68 10.95 4.47 6.79
C SER A 68 11.03 6.01 6.74
N TYR A 69 11.32 6.64 7.88
CA TYR A 69 11.39 8.11 8.00
C TYR A 69 12.38 8.77 7.04
N ARG A 70 13.50 8.10 6.73
CA ARG A 70 14.50 8.61 5.79
C ARG A 70 13.92 8.89 4.40
N THR A 71 13.01 8.03 3.94
CA THR A 71 12.39 8.20 2.60
C THR A 71 11.39 9.35 2.57
N ILE A 72 10.74 9.64 3.70
CA ILE A 72 9.85 10.80 3.86
C ILE A 72 10.69 12.08 3.78
N ILE A 73 11.75 12.18 4.59
CA ILE A 73 12.63 13.37 4.64
C ILE A 73 13.26 13.65 3.28
N ARG A 74 13.68 12.60 2.55
CA ARG A 74 14.25 12.74 1.21
C ARG A 74 13.21 13.05 0.12
N GLY A 75 11.92 12.96 0.44
CA GLY A 75 10.82 13.13 -0.52
C GLY A 75 10.83 12.06 -1.62
N ALA A 76 11.11 10.81 -1.27
CA ALA A 76 11.22 9.71 -2.23
C ALA A 76 10.15 8.62 -2.00
N SER A 77 9.46 8.25 -3.07
CA SER A 77 8.49 7.16 -3.09
C SER A 77 8.42 6.51 -4.47
N HIS A 78 7.65 5.42 -4.56
CA HIS A 78 7.28 4.78 -5.83
C HIS A 78 5.92 5.27 -6.35
N GLY A 79 5.54 6.52 -6.03
CA GLY A 79 4.29 7.16 -6.45
C GLY A 79 3.31 7.44 -5.32
N CYS A 80 3.40 6.73 -4.18
CA CYS A 80 2.57 7.03 -3.02
C CYS A 80 2.99 8.31 -2.29
N HIS A 81 2.03 8.92 -1.58
CA HIS A 81 2.24 10.09 -0.73
C HIS A 81 2.53 9.61 0.69
N ARG A 82 3.80 9.73 1.11
CA ARG A 82 4.27 9.18 2.38
C ARG A 82 4.26 10.25 3.45
N LEU A 83 3.59 9.97 4.56
CA LEU A 83 3.54 10.83 5.74
C LEU A 83 4.24 10.17 6.93
N PHE A 84 4.66 10.99 7.89
CA PHE A 84 4.99 10.47 9.21
C PHE A 84 3.75 9.76 9.79
N ASN A 85 3.92 8.62 10.46
CA ASN A 85 2.80 7.81 10.96
C ASN A 85 1.77 8.62 11.76
N HIS A 86 2.23 9.49 12.66
CA HIS A 86 1.34 10.32 13.46
C HIS A 86 0.52 11.31 12.62
N LEU A 87 1.04 11.81 11.49
CA LEU A 87 0.29 12.69 10.58
C LEU A 87 -0.74 11.90 9.78
N ALA A 88 -0.38 10.70 9.31
CA ALA A 88 -1.33 9.81 8.62
C ALA A 88 -2.51 9.43 9.54
N VAL A 89 -2.23 9.12 10.80
CA VAL A 89 -3.25 8.83 11.81
C VAL A 89 -4.12 10.05 12.08
N ARG A 90 -3.53 11.24 12.29
CA ARG A 90 -4.30 12.48 12.50
C ARG A 90 -5.22 12.80 11.32
N LEU A 91 -4.74 12.62 10.08
CA LEU A 91 -5.55 12.82 8.88
C LEU A 91 -6.69 11.79 8.79
N GLY A 92 -6.40 10.52 9.03
CA GLY A 92 -7.40 9.46 9.05
C GLY A 92 -8.49 9.71 10.09
N ASP A 93 -8.10 10.00 11.34
CA ASP A 93 -9.02 10.33 12.43
C ASP A 93 -9.90 11.54 12.10
N TYR A 94 -9.31 12.60 11.52
CA TYR A 94 -10.07 13.76 11.05
C TYR A 94 -11.13 13.36 10.01
N LEU A 95 -10.75 12.58 8.98
CA LEU A 95 -11.70 12.15 7.95
C LEU A 95 -12.84 11.31 8.54
N LEU A 96 -12.52 10.38 9.45
CA LEU A 96 -13.52 9.52 10.09
C LEU A 96 -14.50 10.29 10.97
N LYS A 97 -14.08 11.41 11.57
CA LYS A 97 -14.94 12.27 12.42
C LYS A 97 -15.82 13.24 11.62
N HIS A 98 -15.41 13.59 10.39
CA HIS A 98 -16.02 14.68 9.63
C HIS A 98 -16.68 14.23 8.32
N ARG A 99 -16.72 12.93 8.04
CA ARG A 99 -17.41 12.35 6.88
C ARG A 99 -18.38 11.27 7.34
N THR A 100 -19.38 11.00 6.50
CA THR A 100 -20.16 9.77 6.64
C THR A 100 -19.27 8.59 6.28
N VAL A 101 -19.26 7.58 7.15
CA VAL A 101 -18.39 6.42 7.05
C VAL A 101 -19.20 5.14 7.09
N VAL A 102 -18.93 4.25 6.14
CA VAL A 102 -19.38 2.86 6.18
C VAL A 102 -18.20 2.01 6.66
N ARG A 103 -18.38 1.26 7.75
CA ARG A 103 -17.36 0.34 8.26
C ARG A 103 -17.44 -0.97 7.47
N GLU A 104 -16.42 -1.26 6.68
CA GLU A 104 -16.36 -2.47 5.85
C GLU A 104 -15.80 -3.68 6.61
N GLY A 105 -15.15 -3.45 7.74
CA GLY A 105 -14.56 -4.53 8.52
C GLY A 105 -13.21 -4.97 7.97
N ASN A 106 -12.88 -6.25 8.08
CA ASN A 106 -11.63 -6.79 7.53
C ASN A 106 -11.67 -6.78 6.00
N LEU A 107 -10.70 -6.12 5.34
CA LEU A 107 -10.58 -6.09 3.89
C LEU A 107 -9.83 -7.33 3.39
N PRO A 108 -10.51 -8.35 2.86
CA PRO A 108 -9.85 -9.57 2.43
C PRO A 108 -8.99 -9.32 1.19
N VAL A 109 -7.88 -10.04 1.09
CA VAL A 109 -7.08 -10.09 -0.14
C VAL A 109 -6.53 -11.50 -0.33
N ARG A 110 -6.30 -11.89 -1.58
CA ARG A 110 -5.59 -13.14 -1.90
C ARG A 110 -4.26 -12.80 -2.52
N TYR A 111 -3.24 -12.64 -1.67
CA TYR A 111 -1.87 -12.46 -2.12
C TYR A 111 -1.01 -13.63 -1.65
N GLY A 112 -0.36 -14.28 -2.61
CA GLY A 112 0.57 -15.39 -2.38
C GLY A 112 1.79 -15.24 -3.26
N ARG A 113 2.99 -15.48 -2.70
CA ARG A 113 4.25 -15.50 -3.45
C ARG A 113 5.20 -16.51 -2.81
N ALA A 114 5.80 -17.38 -3.63
CA ALA A 114 6.97 -18.14 -3.24
C ALA A 114 8.22 -17.30 -3.50
N VAL A 115 9.08 -17.16 -2.50
CA VAL A 115 10.32 -16.38 -2.55
C VAL A 115 11.48 -17.35 -2.44
N TYR A 116 12.43 -17.28 -3.36
CA TYR A 116 13.62 -18.14 -3.38
C TYR A 116 14.83 -17.33 -2.94
N TYR A 117 15.37 -17.63 -1.77
CA TYR A 117 16.47 -16.86 -1.21
C TYR A 117 17.50 -17.77 -0.56
N LYS A 118 18.75 -17.69 -1.04
CA LYS A 118 19.91 -18.46 -0.52
C LYS A 118 19.66 -19.97 -0.38
N GLY A 119 18.95 -20.57 -1.36
CA GLY A 119 18.66 -22.00 -1.37
C GLY A 119 17.42 -22.41 -0.56
N GLU A 120 16.78 -21.48 0.14
CA GLU A 120 15.53 -21.70 0.86
C GLU A 120 14.34 -21.17 0.06
N THR A 121 13.19 -21.83 0.20
CA THR A 121 11.90 -21.36 -0.31
C THR A 121 11.05 -20.85 0.84
N VAL A 122 10.70 -19.57 0.81
CA VAL A 122 9.85 -18.93 1.81
C VAL A 122 8.50 -18.61 1.19
N SER A 123 7.42 -19.14 1.77
CA SER A 123 6.06 -18.82 1.33
C SER A 123 5.56 -17.54 2.00
N VAL A 124 5.12 -16.58 1.19
CA VAL A 124 4.46 -15.35 1.63
C VAL A 124 2.97 -15.48 1.34
N LYS A 125 2.14 -15.33 2.36
CA LYS A 125 0.68 -15.26 2.23
C LYS A 125 0.16 -14.06 2.99
N ILE A 126 -0.70 -13.27 2.35
CA ILE A 126 -1.39 -12.13 2.95
C ILE A 126 -2.86 -12.27 2.60
N GLU A 127 -3.68 -12.38 3.64
CA GLU A 127 -5.12 -12.66 3.53
C GLU A 127 -5.98 -11.43 3.83
N SER A 128 -5.37 -10.36 4.36
CA SER A 128 -6.04 -9.12 4.71
C SER A 128 -5.18 -7.89 4.43
N ARG A 129 -5.83 -6.78 4.03
CA ARG A 129 -5.24 -5.44 3.93
C ARG A 129 -5.43 -4.60 5.20
N GLY A 130 -6.09 -5.15 6.22
CA GLY A 130 -6.45 -4.47 7.46
C GLY A 130 -7.94 -4.14 7.53
N HIS A 131 -8.30 -3.29 8.50
CA HIS A 131 -9.68 -2.87 8.70
C HIS A 131 -10.03 -1.68 7.79
N GLY A 132 -11.10 -1.80 7.01
CA GLY A 132 -11.56 -0.84 6.01
C GLY A 132 -12.67 0.08 6.51
N PHE A 133 -12.62 1.31 6.02
CA PHE A 133 -13.64 2.32 6.18
C PHE A 133 -13.86 3.00 4.82
N LEU A 134 -15.08 2.96 4.32
CA LEU A 134 -15.49 3.65 3.11
C LEU A 134 -16.02 5.04 3.49
N LEU A 135 -15.52 6.08 2.82
CA LEU A 135 -16.03 7.44 2.95
C LEU A 135 -17.10 7.66 1.88
N GLU A 136 -18.33 8.00 2.28
CA GLU A 136 -19.47 8.15 1.37
C GLU A 136 -20.14 9.53 1.54
N PRO A 137 -20.11 10.43 0.54
CA PRO A 137 -19.44 10.27 -0.75
C PRO A 137 -17.90 10.26 -0.61
N PRO A 138 -17.17 9.76 -1.62
CA PRO A 138 -15.72 9.78 -1.61
C PRO A 138 -15.19 11.22 -1.51
N VAL A 139 -14.05 11.39 -0.87
CA VAL A 139 -13.39 12.70 -0.78
C VAL A 139 -12.63 12.97 -2.07
N PRO A 140 -12.96 14.05 -2.82
CA PRO A 140 -12.19 14.42 -3.99
C PRO A 140 -10.76 14.77 -3.59
N VAL A 141 -9.79 14.26 -4.36
CA VAL A 141 -8.38 14.59 -4.18
C VAL A 141 -7.78 14.97 -5.53
N GLU A 142 -6.99 16.02 -5.52
CA GLU A 142 -6.18 16.41 -6.67
C GLU A 142 -4.77 15.82 -6.51
N VAL A 143 -4.37 14.97 -7.45
CA VAL A 143 -3.02 14.40 -7.47
C VAL A 143 -2.19 15.19 -8.49
N LEU A 144 -1.32 16.05 -7.97
CA LEU A 144 -0.44 16.89 -8.78
C LEU A 144 0.72 16.09 -9.38
N GLU A 145 1.28 16.60 -10.47
CA GLU A 145 2.44 15.98 -11.11
C GLU A 145 3.65 15.95 -10.17
N GLY A 146 4.24 14.76 -10.03
CA GLY A 146 5.43 14.55 -9.20
C GLY A 146 6.72 14.66 -10.01
N ARG A 147 7.82 15.06 -9.35
CA ARG A 147 9.16 15.03 -9.94
C ARG A 147 9.73 13.62 -9.93
N ILE A 148 9.88 13.01 -11.10
CA ILE A 148 10.53 11.70 -11.26
C ILE A 148 12.04 11.84 -11.07
N ARG A 149 12.58 11.20 -10.02
CA ARG A 149 14.03 11.19 -9.73
C ARG A 149 14.75 9.91 -10.18
N GLY A 150 14.01 8.84 -10.46
CA GLY A 150 14.54 7.54 -10.85
C GLY A 150 14.65 7.35 -12.36
N ARG A 151 15.37 6.29 -12.78
CA ARG A 151 15.41 5.86 -14.19
C ARG A 151 14.07 5.31 -14.67
N VAL A 152 13.34 4.65 -13.77
CA VAL A 152 12.02 4.09 -14.04
C VAL A 152 11.00 5.24 -14.05
N ARG A 153 10.45 5.53 -15.23
CA ARG A 153 9.50 6.63 -15.45
C ARG A 153 8.02 6.21 -15.40
N GLN A 154 7.75 4.90 -15.35
CA GLN A 154 6.41 4.33 -15.30
C GLN A 154 6.37 3.19 -14.27
N PRO A 155 5.22 2.89 -13.65
CA PRO A 155 5.10 1.75 -12.75
C PRO A 155 5.58 0.44 -13.39
N PRO A 156 6.33 -0.42 -12.68
CA PRO A 156 6.76 -1.71 -13.20
C PRO A 156 5.56 -2.56 -13.67
N LYS A 157 5.72 -3.26 -14.80
CA LYS A 157 4.70 -4.21 -15.29
C LYS A 157 4.30 -5.19 -14.19
N GLY A 158 2.99 -5.38 -14.00
CA GLY A 158 2.47 -6.32 -12.99
C GLY A 158 2.22 -5.71 -11.60
N SER A 159 2.39 -4.40 -11.40
CA SER A 159 1.72 -3.70 -10.29
C SER A 159 0.21 -3.84 -10.50
N ARG A 160 -0.40 -4.88 -9.91
CA ARG A 160 -1.82 -5.14 -10.09
C ARG A 160 -2.62 -3.98 -9.49
N ALA A 161 -3.49 -3.37 -10.30
CA ALA A 161 -4.68 -2.74 -9.80
C ALA A 161 -5.43 -3.82 -9.00
N VAL A 162 -5.63 -3.57 -7.71
CA VAL A 162 -6.44 -4.47 -6.88
C VAL A 162 -7.88 -4.05 -7.12
N PRO A 163 -8.77 -4.95 -7.59
CA PRO A 163 -10.18 -4.62 -7.71
C PRO A 163 -10.78 -4.18 -6.38
#